data_AF-A0AAN8HFE8-F1
#
_entry.id   AF-A0AAN8HFE8-F1
#
_cell.length_a   1.000
_cell.length_b   1.000
_cell.length_c   1.000
_cell.angle_alpha   90.00
_cell.angle_beta   90.00
_cell.angle_gamma   90.00
#
_symmetry.space_group_name_H-M   'P 1'
#
loop_
_entity.id
_entity.type
_entity.pdbx_description
1 polymer ?
#
loop_
_entity_poly.entity_id
_entity_poly.type
_entity_poly.pdbx_seq_one_letter_code
_entity_poly.pdbx_strand_id
1 'polypeptide(L)' 'MVDKLDCIHESAETPDVYIVERLFSSSLVVVVSTAMPQRMNIYHFKKETEICNYSYPSTIRAVKLNRQVSCHAHPQIL' A
#
# COMPACT_ATOMS: atom_id res chain seq x y z
N MET A 1 -6.57 19.43 -22.89
CA MET A 1 -7.55 18.97 -21.89
C MET A 1 -6.75 18.49 -20.69
N VAL A 2 -7.06 18.93 -19.48
CA VAL A 2 -6.45 18.37 -18.27
C VAL A 2 -7.29 17.14 -17.94
N ASP A 3 -6.68 15.95 -17.96
CA ASP A 3 -7.34 14.71 -17.57
C ASP A 3 -7.99 14.89 -16.19
N LYS A 4 -9.31 14.68 -16.13
CA LYS A 4 -10.06 14.77 -14.88
C LYS A 4 -9.70 13.54 -14.06
N LEU A 5 -9.03 13.73 -12.93
CA LEU A 5 -8.71 12.64 -12.02
C LEU A 5 -10.01 12.17 -11.33
N ASP A 6 -10.41 10.93 -11.56
CA ASP A 6 -11.54 10.33 -10.85
C ASP A 6 -11.12 9.91 -9.43
N CYS A 7 -11.83 10.42 -8.42
CA CYS A 7 -11.67 9.95 -7.04
C CYS A 7 -12.21 8.51 -6.93
N ILE A 8 -11.32 7.56 -6.65
CA ILE A 8 -11.66 6.13 -6.56
C ILE A 8 -11.85 5.61 -5.13
N HIS A 9 -11.33 6.34 -4.15
CA HIS A 9 -11.38 6.02 -2.72
C HIS A 9 -11.02 7.27 -1.90
N GLU A 10 -11.71 7.47 -0.79
CA GLU A 10 -11.41 8.49 0.22
C GLU A 10 -11.48 7.81 1.60
N SER A 11 -10.42 7.93 2.41
CA SER A 11 -10.42 7.42 3.78
C SER A 11 -10.76 8.55 4.75
N ALA A 12 -11.79 8.35 5.57
CA ALA A 12 -12.21 9.32 6.60
C ALA A 12 -11.16 9.46 7.72
N GLU A 13 -10.40 8.40 7.98
CA GLU A 13 -9.26 8.40 8.88
C GLU A 13 -7.99 8.57 8.06
N THR A 14 -7.32 9.71 8.22
CA THR A 14 -5.97 9.92 7.71
C THR A 14 -4.98 9.57 8.82
N PRO A 15 -4.55 8.29 8.98
CA PRO A 15 -3.32 8.05 9.73
C PRO A 15 -2.23 8.89 9.08
N ASP A 16 -1.22 9.35 9.82
CA ASP A 16 -0.09 10.05 9.22
C ASP A 16 0.60 9.12 8.20
N VAL A 17 0.18 9.16 6.94
CA VAL A 17 0.62 8.22 5.91
C VAL A 17 1.95 8.72 5.34
N TYR A 18 2.94 7.84 5.34
CA TYR A 18 4.26 8.09 4.79
C TYR A 18 4.40 7.60 3.34
N ILE A 19 3.95 6.37 3.07
CA ILE A 19 4.03 5.76 1.73
C ILE A 19 2.67 5.18 1.38
N VAL A 20 2.20 5.45 0.16
CA VAL A 20 1.08 4.75 -0.48
C VAL A 20 1.55 4.22 -1.81
N GLU A 21 1.37 2.91 -2.05
CA GLU A 21 1.66 2.29 -3.35
C GLU A 21 0.46 1.46 -3.79
N ARG A 22 -0.02 1.68 -5.02
CA ARG A 22 -1.16 0.96 -5.59
C ARG A 22 -0.70 -0.02 -6.66
N LEU A 23 -1.20 -1.25 -6.60
CA LEU A 23 -0.91 -2.25 -7.63
C LEU A 23 -1.71 -1.96 -8.91
N PHE A 24 -1.12 -1.23 -9.87
CA PHE A 24 -1.77 -0.87 -11.14
C PHE A 24 -3.18 -0.27 -10.91
N SER A 25 -4.16 -0.65 -11.75
CA SER A 25 -5.58 -0.32 -11.60
C SER A 25 -6.33 -1.24 -10.62
N SER A 26 -5.64 -2.05 -9.81
CA SER A 26 -6.26 -2.96 -8.84
C SER A 26 -6.92 -2.20 -7.68
N SER A 27 -7.62 -2.95 -6.84
CA SER A 27 -8.15 -2.45 -5.55
C SER A 27 -7.17 -2.66 -4.38
N LEU A 28 -5.99 -3.22 -4.66
CA LEU A 28 -4.94 -3.47 -3.68
C LEU A 28 -4.05 -2.24 -3.53
N VAL A 29 -3.90 -1.80 -2.29
CA VAL A 29 -3.04 -0.67 -1.91
C VAL A 29 -2.18 -1.07 -0.71
N VAL A 30 -0.94 -0.60 -0.70
CA VAL A 30 -0.05 -0.67 0.45
C VAL A 30 0.06 0.69 1.09
N VAL A 31 0.02 0.71 2.42
CA VAL A 31 0.17 1.90 3.24
C VAL A 31 1.25 1.65 4.30
N VAL A 32 2.13 2.64 4.48
CA VAL A 32 3.07 2.73 5.61
C VAL A 32 2.78 4.04 6.33
N SER A 33 2.61 4.01 7.65
CA SER A 33 2.39 5.21 8.45
C SER A 33 3.70 5.73 9.05
N THR A 34 3.78 7.04 9.32
CA THR A 34 4.90 7.66 10.04
C THR A 34 4.97 7.19 11.49
N ALA A 35 3.82 6.85 12.10
CA ALA A 35 3.73 6.30 13.46
C ALA A 35 4.34 4.90 13.57
N MET A 36 4.24 4.10 12.50
CA MET A 36 4.81 2.74 12.44
C MET A 36 5.58 2.54 11.13
N PRO A 37 6.73 3.23 10.94
CA PRO A 37 7.40 3.33 9.65
C PRO A 37 8.08 2.02 9.22
N GLN A 38 8.14 1.04 10.13
CA GLN A 38 8.65 -0.32 9.91
C GLN A 38 7.53 -1.33 9.63
N ARG A 39 6.26 -0.92 9.65
CA ARG A 39 5.11 -1.77 9.36
C ARG A 39 4.51 -1.38 8.01
N MET A 40 4.31 -2.39 7.17
CA MET A 40 3.64 -2.30 5.89
C MET A 40 2.27 -2.93 6.01
N ASN A 41 1.21 -2.20 5.70
CA ASN A 41 -0.16 -2.71 5.70
C ASN A 41 -0.68 -2.81 4.27
N ILE A 42 -1.30 -3.93 3.92
CA ILE A 42 -1.93 -4.17 2.62
C ILE A 42 -3.44 -4.13 2.81
N TYR A 43 -4.11 -3.28 2.05
CA TYR A 43 -5.57 -3.11 2.09
C TYR A 43 -6.20 -3.41 0.74
N HIS A 44 -7.48 -3.80 0.79
CA HIS A 44 -8.36 -3.85 -0.37
C HIS A 44 -9.39 -2.73 -0.27
N PHE A 45 -9.11 -1.56 -0.83
CA PHE A 45 -9.92 -0.36 -0.56
C PHE A 45 -11.40 -0.51 -0.96
N LYS A 46 -11.71 -1.20 -2.08
CA LYS A 46 -13.13 -1.45 -2.46
C LYS A 46 -13.89 -2.39 -1.52
N LYS A 47 -13.18 -3.16 -0.70
CA LYS A 47 -13.78 -4.07 0.29
C LYS A 47 -13.63 -3.51 1.71
N GLU A 48 -12.91 -2.39 1.85
CA GLU A 48 -12.61 -1.75 3.13
C GLU A 48 -11.96 -2.71 4.15
N THR A 49 -11.14 -3.66 3.66
CA THR A 49 -10.49 -4.68 4.51
C THR A 49 -8.98 -4.55 4.50
N GLU A 50 -8.36 -4.69 5.67
CA GLU A 50 -6.95 -5.09 5.76
C GLU A 50 -6.79 -6.54 5.31
N ILE A 51 -5.91 -6.79 4.34
CA ILE A 51 -5.58 -8.14 3.88
C ILE A 51 -4.49 -8.74 4.78
N CYS A 52 -3.41 -8.00 5.00
CA CYS A 52 -2.31 -8.42 5.86
C CYS A 52 -1.38 -7.25 6.19
N ASN A 53 -0.51 -7.47 7.17
CA ASN A 53 0.57 -6.56 7.48
C ASN A 53 1.90 -7.31 7.67
N TYR A 54 3.00 -6.62 7.35
CA TYR A 54 4.36 -7.11 7.51
C TYR A 54 5.13 -6.13 8.39
N SER A 55 5.84 -6.64 9.38
CA SER A 55 6.71 -5.84 10.24
C SER A 55 8.16 -6.14 9.88
N TYR A 56 8.95 -5.09 9.69
CA TYR A 56 10.36 -5.16 9.34
C TYR A 56 11.23 -4.69 10.51
N PRO A 57 12.51 -5.08 10.58
CA PRO A 57 13.43 -4.62 11.62
C PRO A 57 13.83 -3.14 11.50
N SER A 58 13.56 -2.52 10.36
CA SER A 58 13.97 -1.15 10.03
C SER A 58 12.87 -0.41 9.27
N THR A 59 13.01 0.92 9.21
CA THR A 59 12.09 1.80 8.49
C THR A 59 12.07 1.48 6.99
N ILE A 60 10.85 1.32 6.46
CA ILE A 60 10.58 1.09 5.04
C ILE A 60 10.85 2.39 4.28
N ARG A 61 11.68 2.33 3.24
CA ARG A 61 12.08 3.49 2.44
C ARG A 61 11.31 3.62 1.14
N ALA A 62 11.00 2.48 0.52
CA ALA A 62 10.21 2.41 -0.70
C ALA A 62 9.44 1.09 -0.76
N VAL A 63 8.32 1.10 -1.48
CA VAL A 63 7.50 -0.09 -1.76
C VAL A 63 7.29 -0.15 -3.27
N LYS A 64 7.44 -1.34 -3.87
CA LYS A 64 7.09 -1.61 -5.27
C LYS A 64 6.21 -2.85 -5.36
N LEU A 65 5.13 -2.76 -6.13
CA LEU A 65 4.17 -3.85 -6.32
C LEU A 65 4.21 -4.39 -7.74
N ASN A 66 4.12 -5.72 -7.88
CA ASN A 66 4.00 -6.39 -9.17
C ASN A 66 3.01 -7.57 -9.07
N ARG A 67 2.65 -8.17 -10.22
CA ARG A 67 1.77 -9.36 -10.30
C ARG A 67 2.58 -10.65 -10.46
N GLN A 68 3.75 -10.75 -9.85
CA GLN A 68 4.62 -11.90 -10.07
C GLN A 68 4.00 -13.16 -9.47
N VAL A 69 3.81 -14.17 -10.31
CA VAL A 69 3.32 -15.50 -9.94
C VAL A 69 4.53 -16.37 -9.61
N SER A 70 5.19 -16.11 -8.48
CA SER A 70 6.26 -16.97 -7.98
C SER A 70 5.99 -17.35 -6.54
N CYS A 71 6.04 -18.65 -6.25
CA CYS A 71 5.60 -19.30 -5.01
C CYS A 71 6.35 -18.89 -3.72
N HIS A 72 7.27 -17.92 -3.77
CA HIS A 72 7.92 -17.31 -2.62
C HIS A 72 8.18 -15.82 -2.90
N ALA A 73 7.17 -14.97 -2.71
CA ALA A 73 7.34 -13.52 -2.86
C ALA A 73 7.16 -12.84 -1.49
N HIS A 74 8.27 -12.56 -0.82
CA HIS A 74 8.28 -11.43 0.11
C HIS A 74 8.20 -10.15 -0.74
N PRO A 75 7.44 -9.12 -0.32
CA PRO A 75 7.44 -7.80 -0.95
C PRO A 75 8.90 -7.32 -1.07
N GLN A 76 9.35 -7.01 -2.29
CA GLN A 76 10.68 -6.44 -2.50
C GLN A 76 10.66 -4.98 -2.04
N ILE A 77 11.27 -4.72 -0.88
CA ILE A 77 11.61 -3.37 -0.44
C ILE A 77 12.90 -2.96 -1.16
N LEU A 78 12.94 -1.76 -1.74
CA LEU A 78 14.15 -1.16 -2.31
C LEU A 78 14.84 -0.25 -1.29
#